data_AF-A0A356T2R8-F1
#
_entry.id   AF-A0A356T2R8-F1
#
_cell.length_a   1.000
_cell.length_b   1.000
_cell.length_c   1.000
_cell.angle_alpha   90.00
_cell.angle_beta   90.00
_cell.angle_gamma   90.00
#
_symmetry.space_group_name_H-M   'P 1'
#
loop_
_entity.id
_entity.type
_entity.pdbx_description
1 polymer ?
#
loop_
_entity_poly.entity_id
_entity_poly.type
_entity_poly.pdbx_seq_one_letter_code
_entity_poly.pdbx_strand_id
1 'polypeptide(L)'
;HEVTARLDILTAERTTKDGATSAIDLPKGNVLAFELAGGHRVMLRPSGTEPKIKYYFDVRVDMQDGETVDAAKARGEALLDALAAPLAALTG
;
A
#
# COMPACT_ATOMS: atom_id res chain seq x y z
N HIS A 1 5.76 1.39 -9.37
CA HIS A 1 6.56 1.29 -8.13
C HIS A 1 6.96 -0.16 -7.92
N GLU A 2 8.18 -0.42 -7.43
CA GLU A 2 8.65 -1.78 -7.13
C GLU A 2 8.02 -2.30 -5.83
N VAL A 3 7.54 -3.54 -5.83
CA VAL A 3 7.06 -4.25 -4.63
C VAL A 3 8.25 -4.86 -3.91
N THR A 4 8.41 -4.56 -2.63
CA THR A 4 9.52 -5.06 -1.79
C THR A 4 9.10 -6.25 -0.92
N ALA A 5 7.83 -6.32 -0.55
CA ALA A 5 7.24 -7.45 0.16
C ALA A 5 5.72 -7.50 -0.02
N ARG A 6 5.14 -8.67 0.24
CA ARG A 6 3.70 -8.87 0.44
C ARG A 6 3.44 -9.34 1.86
N LEU A 7 2.31 -8.95 2.42
CA LEU A 7 1.82 -9.39 3.72
C LEU A 7 0.44 -10.00 3.50
N ASP A 8 0.29 -11.25 3.94
CA ASP A 8 -1.01 -11.89 4.09
C ASP A 8 -1.40 -11.85 5.57
N ILE A 9 -2.31 -10.93 5.89
CA ILE A 9 -2.76 -10.70 7.27
C ILE A 9 -3.69 -11.83 7.74
N LEU A 10 -4.24 -12.65 6.83
CA LEU A 10 -5.09 -13.77 7.20
C LEU A 10 -4.24 -14.94 7.73
N THR A 11 -3.14 -15.23 7.05
CA THR A 11 -2.17 -16.26 7.43
C THR A 11 -1.08 -15.75 8.38
N ALA A 12 -1.02 -14.43 8.59
CA ALA A 12 -0.02 -13.75 9.41
C ALA A 12 1.42 -13.98 8.89
N GLU A 13 1.59 -13.93 7.57
CA GLU A 13 2.87 -14.15 6.89
C GLU A 13 3.27 -12.93 6.05
N ARG A 14 4.52 -12.49 6.21
CA ARG A 14 5.17 -11.53 5.30
C ARG A 14 6.14 -12.31 4.41
N THR A 15 6.05 -12.11 3.10
CA THR A 15 7.01 -12.64 2.11
C THR A 15 7.74 -11.47 1.45
N THR A 16 9.07 -11.42 1.54
CA THR A 16 9.90 -10.42 0.83
C THR A 16 10.03 -10.78 -0.67
N LYS A 17 10.49 -9.83 -1.49
CA LYS A 17 10.62 -10.03 -2.96
C LYS A 17 11.54 -11.20 -3.35
N ASP A 18 12.50 -11.54 -2.49
CA ASP A 18 13.44 -12.66 -2.64
C ASP A 18 12.88 -13.99 -2.09
N GLY A 19 11.65 -13.99 -1.58
CA GLY A 19 10.93 -15.18 -1.11
C GLY A 19 11.14 -15.52 0.36
N ALA A 20 11.91 -14.73 1.11
CA ALA A 20 12.05 -14.97 2.55
C ALA A 20 10.72 -14.71 3.28
N THR A 21 10.38 -15.57 4.25
CA THR A 21 9.14 -15.46 5.02
C THR A 21 9.38 -15.15 6.48
N SER A 22 8.47 -14.38 7.08
CA SER A 22 8.48 -14.05 8.51
C SER A 22 7.05 -13.93 9.05
N ALA A 23 6.86 -14.25 10.33
CA ALA A 23 5.58 -14.06 11.00
C ALA A 23 5.25 -12.56 11.15
N ILE A 24 3.95 -12.25 11.12
CA ILE A 24 3.41 -10.91 11.38
C ILE A 24 2.70 -10.93 12.73
N ASP A 25 3.03 -9.97 13.60
CA ASP A 25 2.34 -9.76 14.87
C ASP A 25 1.24 -8.70 14.71
N LEU A 26 0.17 -9.07 13.99
CA LEU A 26 -1.02 -8.25 13.80
C LEU A 26 -2.28 -9.13 13.95
N PRO A 27 -3.42 -8.56 14.39
CA PRO A 27 -4.68 -9.28 14.39
C PRO A 27 -5.03 -9.81 13.00
N LYS A 28 -5.52 -11.05 12.93
CA LYS A 28 -5.89 -11.67 11.66
C LYS A 28 -7.00 -10.90 10.96
N GLY A 29 -6.88 -10.78 9.64
CA GLY A 29 -7.87 -10.13 8.80
C GLY A 29 -7.71 -10.54 7.34
N ASN A 30 -8.82 -10.60 6.61
CA ASN A 30 -8.78 -10.86 5.16
C ASN A 30 -8.29 -9.60 4.41
N VAL A 31 -6.98 -9.37 4.49
CA VAL A 31 -6.28 -8.24 3.92
C VAL A 31 -4.99 -8.76 3.31
N LEU A 32 -4.74 -8.39 2.05
CA LEU A 32 -3.41 -8.46 1.48
C LEU A 32 -2.82 -7.06 1.46
N ALA A 33 -1.56 -6.93 1.87
CA ALA A 33 -0.81 -5.69 1.76
C ALA A 33 0.46 -5.88 0.93
N PHE A 34 0.83 -4.86 0.19
CA PHE A 34 2.05 -4.80 -0.61
C PHE A 34 2.87 -3.62 -0.12
N GLU A 35 4.06 -3.90 0.39
CA GLU A 35 5.06 -2.88 0.68
C GLU A 35 5.75 -2.49 -0.63
N LEU A 36 5.91 -1.18 -0.82
CA LEU A 36 6.55 -0.61 -2.00
C LEU A 36 7.87 0.05 -1.61
N ALA A 37 8.80 0.09 -2.56
CA ALA A 37 10.00 0.91 -2.42
C ALA A 37 9.64 2.37 -2.06
N GLY A 38 10.39 2.97 -1.15
CA GLY A 38 10.07 4.30 -0.60
C GLY A 38 9.17 4.27 0.65
N GLY A 39 8.82 3.09 1.16
CA GLY A 39 8.05 2.95 2.39
C GLY A 39 6.55 3.19 2.24
N HIS A 40 6.04 3.15 1.01
CA HIS A 40 4.61 3.21 0.73
C HIS A 40 3.98 1.82 0.84
N ARG A 41 2.66 1.77 0.88
CA ARG A 41 1.92 0.51 0.96
C ARG A 41 0.58 0.59 0.23
N VAL A 42 0.21 -0.50 -0.42
CA VAL A 42 -1.11 -0.71 -1.00
C VAL A 42 -1.75 -1.90 -0.29
N MET A 43 -2.98 -1.74 0.18
CA MET A 43 -3.73 -2.80 0.85
C MET A 43 -5.05 -3.04 0.14
N LEU A 44 -5.46 -4.31 0.09
CA LEU A 44 -6.71 -4.71 -0.53
C LEU A 44 -7.47 -5.70 0.33
N ARG A 45 -8.79 -5.51 0.39
CA ARG A 45 -9.70 -6.30 1.22
C ARG A 45 -11.06 -6.46 0.51
N PRO A 46 -11.64 -7.67 0.50
CA PRO A 46 -13.03 -7.84 0.07
C PRO A 46 -13.98 -7.15 1.05
N SER A 47 -14.98 -6.45 0.51
CA SER A 47 -16.08 -5.92 1.30
C SER A 47 -16.92 -7.05 1.88
N GLY A 48 -17.39 -6.91 3.12
CA GLY A 48 -18.19 -7.94 3.79
C GLY A 48 -19.66 -7.97 3.35
N THR A 49 -20.16 -6.90 2.74
CA THR A 49 -21.59 -6.71 2.45
C THR A 49 -21.91 -6.58 0.96
N GLU A 50 -20.91 -6.42 0.10
CA GLU A 50 -21.10 -6.15 -1.33
C GLU A 50 -20.00 -6.85 -2.13
N PRO A 51 -20.23 -7.21 -3.41
CA PRO A 51 -19.22 -7.83 -4.28
C PRO A 51 -18.20 -6.80 -4.78
N LYS A 52 -17.49 -6.15 -3.84
CA LYS A 52 -16.51 -5.09 -4.11
C LYS A 52 -15.20 -5.38 -3.38
N ILE A 53 -14.09 -4.99 -3.99
CA ILE A 53 -12.78 -4.92 -3.34
C ILE A 53 -12.54 -3.47 -2.90
N LYS A 54 -12.13 -3.27 -1.65
CA LYS A 54 -11.67 -1.97 -1.13
C LYS A 54 -10.15 -1.91 -1.24
N TYR A 55 -9.65 -0.83 -1.81
CA TYR A 55 -8.23 -0.52 -1.91
C TYR A 55 -7.89 0.62 -0.97
N TYR A 56 -6.77 0.49 -0.27
CA TYR A 56 -6.22 1.52 0.59
C TYR A 56 -4.79 1.81 0.16
N PHE A 57 -4.45 3.10 0.10
CA PHE A 57 -3.14 3.57 -0.30
C PHE A 57 -2.54 4.37 0.85
N ASP A 58 -1.30 4.06 1.17
CA ASP A 58 -0.52 4.68 2.24
C ASP A 58 0.78 5.17 1.60
N VAL A 59 0.85 6.47 1.36
CA VAL A 59 2.01 7.12 0.73
C VAL A 59 2.78 7.89 1.78
N ARG A 60 4.10 7.81 1.67
CA ARG A 60 5.03 8.49 2.57
C ARG A 60 5.94 9.37 1.76
N VAL A 61 6.07 10.63 2.14
CA VAL A 61 7.04 11.54 1.56
C VAL A 61 7.80 12.18 2.70
N ASP A 62 9.12 12.08 2.66
CA ASP A 62 9.94 12.86 3.58
C ASP A 62 9.98 14.32 3.09
N MET A 63 10.04 15.26 4.04
CA MET A 63 10.22 16.67 3.73
C MET A 63 11.65 16.93 3.27
N GLN A 64 11.79 17.77 2.25
CA GLN A 64 13.09 18.21 1.75
C GLN A 64 13.54 19.50 2.46
N ASP A 65 14.84 19.77 2.42
CA ASP A 65 15.40 20.99 3.01
C ASP A 65 14.81 22.24 2.35
N GLY A 66 14.27 23.14 3.18
CA GLY A 66 13.62 24.38 2.72
C GLY A 66 12.22 24.19 2.13
N GLU A 67 11.68 22.97 2.13
CA GLU A 67 10.35 22.67 1.64
C GLU A 67 9.26 23.04 2.66
N THR A 68 8.12 23.54 2.17
CA THR A 68 6.94 23.74 3.01
C THR A 68 6.15 22.43 3.17
N VAL A 69 5.38 22.33 4.26
CA VAL A 69 4.47 21.19 4.47
C VAL A 69 3.47 21.03 3.31
N ASP A 70 2.96 22.14 2.77
CA ASP A 70 2.02 22.12 1.66
C ASP A 70 2.65 21.57 0.37
N ALA A 71 3.90 21.93 0.08
CA ALA A 71 4.62 21.39 -1.08
C ALA A 71 4.88 19.89 -0.91
N ALA A 72 5.29 19.45 0.29
CA ALA A 72 5.46 18.03 0.59
C ALA A 72 4.15 17.26 0.43
N LYS A 73 3.04 17.82 0.94
CA LYS A 73 1.70 17.25 0.81
C LYS A 73 1.27 17.13 -0.66
N ALA A 74 1.47 18.18 -1.47
CA ALA A 74 1.14 18.15 -2.89
C ALA A 74 1.91 17.04 -3.66
N ARG A 75 3.19 16.81 -3.33
CA ARG A 75 3.94 15.67 -3.88
C ARG A 75 3.37 14.34 -3.42
N GLY A 76 2.97 14.23 -2.15
CA GLY A 76 2.30 13.05 -1.61
C GLY A 76 0.99 12.74 -2.34
N GLU A 77 0.17 13.75 -2.60
CA GLU A 77 -1.08 13.62 -3.36
C GLU A 77 -0.82 13.22 -4.82
N ALA A 78 0.16 13.84 -5.49
CA ALA A 78 0.53 13.43 -6.85
C ALA A 78 1.02 11.98 -6.93
N LEU A 79 1.77 11.52 -5.91
CA LEU A 79 2.21 10.13 -5.80
C LEU A 79 1.03 9.18 -5.55
N LEU A 80 0.09 9.58 -4.69
CA LEU A 80 -1.14 8.83 -4.44
C LEU A 80 -1.94 8.65 -5.73
N ASP A 81 -2.15 9.73 -6.49
CA ASP A 81 -2.88 9.68 -7.77
C ASP A 81 -2.19 8.77 -8.78
N ALA A 82 -0.86 8.85 -8.88
CA ALA A 82 -0.07 7.99 -9.77
C ALA A 82 -0.17 6.50 -9.40
N LEU A 83 -0.28 6.17 -8.11
CA LEU A 83 -0.47 4.80 -7.63
C LEU A 83 -1.90 4.30 -7.84
N ALA A 84 -2.89 5.17 -7.67
CA ALA A 84 -4.31 4.81 -7.76
C ALA A 84 -4.80 4.70 -9.21
N ALA A 85 -4.28 5.53 -10.13
CA ALA A 85 -4.78 5.62 -11.51
C ALA A 85 -4.77 4.28 -12.29
N PRO A 86 -3.71 3.46 -12.26
CA PRO A 86 -3.71 2.17 -12.95
C PRO A 86 -4.76 1.20 -12.41
N LEU A 87 -5.02 1.21 -11.09
CA LEU A 87 -6.03 0.37 -10.47
C LEU A 87 -7.45 0.82 -10.84
N ALA A 88 -7.67 2.14 -10.89
CA ALA A 88 -8.95 2.69 -11.36
C ALA A 88 -9.25 2.22 -12.80
N ALA A 89 -8.26 2.24 -13.69
CA ALA A 89 -8.38 1.79 -15.08
C ALA A 89 -8.69 0.28 -15.24
N LEU A 90 -8.36 -0.55 -14.25
CA LEU A 90 -8.66 -1.99 -14.25
C LEU A 90 -10.07 -2.31 -13.74
N THR A 91 -10.78 -1.32 -13.20
CA THR A 91 -12.10 -1.49 -12.54
C THR A 91 -13.24 -0.75 -13.23
N GLY A 92 -12.98 -0.16 -14.40
CA GLY A 92 -13.98 0.42 -15.31
C GLY A 92 -14.23 -0.48 -16.51
#